data_AF-A0A3A8SQD9-F1
#
_entry.id   AF-A0A3A8SQD9-F1
#
_cell.length_a   1.000
_cell.length_b   1.000
_cell.length_c   1.000
_cell.angle_alpha   90.00
_cell.angle_beta   90.00
_cell.angle_gamma   90.00
#
_symmetry.space_group_name_H-M   'P 1'
#
loop_
_entity.id
_entity.type
_entity.pdbx_description
1 polymer ?
#
loop_
_entity_poly.entity_id
_entity_poly.type
_entity_poly.pdbx_seq_one_letter_code
_entity_poly.pdbx_strand_id
1 'polypeptide(L)'
;MSSLRALALLATLALAPASALAEPEDAIFGVNYVFTSVDAYTAGYGHFVVTGVVAGESTPRVIRFSGYGLSLQDADRCDRFALIAMTRPGRYQFSYFQEAPNQYPTCTLTRM
;
A
#
# COMPACT_ATOMS: atom_id res chain seq x y z
N MET A 1 19.63 40.47 -13.00
CA MET A 1 18.67 39.52 -12.38
C MET A 1 18.11 38.64 -13.49
N SER A 2 17.88 37.34 -13.27
CA SER A 2 17.02 36.49 -14.12
C SER A 2 17.66 35.48 -15.12
N SER A 3 18.55 34.60 -14.66
CA SER A 3 18.73 33.28 -15.31
C SER A 3 18.68 32.11 -14.31
N LEU A 4 19.14 32.32 -13.08
CA LEU A 4 19.09 31.31 -12.02
C LEU A 4 17.65 30.98 -11.54
N ARG A 5 16.70 31.92 -11.66
CA ARG A 5 15.29 31.68 -11.31
C ARG A 5 14.56 30.78 -12.30
N ALA A 6 14.98 30.74 -13.57
CA ALA A 6 14.33 29.91 -14.59
C ALA A 6 14.71 28.42 -14.47
N LEU A 7 15.94 28.14 -14.04
CA LEU A 7 16.41 26.76 -13.82
C LEU A 7 15.75 26.07 -12.63
N ALA A 8 15.36 26.84 -11.60
CA ALA A 8 14.68 26.29 -10.43
C ALA A 8 13.24 25.82 -10.72
N LEU A 9 12.56 26.39 -11.73
CA LEU A 9 11.19 26.02 -12.10
C LEU A 9 11.10 24.77 -12.99
N LEU A 10 12.19 24.37 -13.67
CA LEU A 10 12.19 23.16 -14.51
C LEU A 10 12.45 21.88 -13.71
N ALA A 11 13.06 21.97 -12.52
CA ALA A 11 13.33 20.82 -11.66
C ALA A 11 12.09 20.31 -10.91
N THR A 12 11.02 21.12 -10.80
CA THR A 12 9.80 20.73 -10.08
C THR A 12 8.82 19.91 -10.93
N LEU A 13 8.97 19.86 -12.25
CA LEU A 13 8.07 19.12 -13.14
C LEU A 13 8.45 17.64 -13.35
N ALA A 14 9.61 17.19 -12.88
CA ALA A 14 10.07 15.81 -13.07
C ALA A 14 9.77 14.89 -11.87
N LEU A 15 9.18 15.40 -10.78
CA LEU A 15 8.62 14.54 -9.73
C LEU A 15 7.20 14.11 -10.11
N ALA A 16 7.04 13.52 -11.30
CA ALA A 16 5.93 12.59 -11.47
C ALA A 16 6.19 11.44 -10.47
N PRO A 17 5.21 11.06 -9.63
CA PRO A 17 5.41 9.96 -8.69
C PRO A 17 5.76 8.71 -9.51
N ALA A 18 6.99 8.22 -9.38
CA ALA A 18 7.48 7.04 -10.10
C ALA A 18 6.62 5.79 -9.87
N SER A 19 5.78 5.82 -8.83
CA SER A 19 4.78 4.81 -8.50
C SER A 19 3.55 4.79 -9.42
N ALA A 20 3.32 5.81 -10.28
CA ALA A 20 2.14 5.85 -11.14
C ALA A 20 2.12 4.77 -12.25
N LEU A 21 3.26 4.13 -12.53
CA LEU A 21 3.41 3.11 -13.58
C LEU A 21 4.09 1.82 -13.10
N ALA A 22 4.34 1.67 -11.79
CA ALA A 22 4.97 0.46 -11.27
C ALA A 22 3.97 -0.69 -11.27
N GLU A 23 4.35 -1.83 -11.84
CA GLU A 23 3.58 -3.07 -11.70
C GLU A 23 3.56 -3.48 -10.22
N PRO A 24 2.40 -3.91 -9.68
CA PRO A 24 2.32 -4.35 -8.29
C PRO A 24 3.25 -5.53 -8.05
N GLU A 25 4.07 -5.43 -7.02
CA GLU A 25 4.88 -6.54 -6.51
C GLU A 25 4.00 -7.50 -5.71
N ASP A 26 4.23 -8.80 -5.88
CA ASP A 26 3.50 -9.80 -5.12
C ASP A 26 4.01 -9.88 -3.67
N ALA A 27 3.06 -9.94 -2.73
CA ALA A 27 3.36 -10.15 -1.33
C ALA A 27 4.06 -11.50 -1.10
N ILE A 28 5.11 -11.48 -0.29
CA ILE A 28 5.87 -12.66 0.09
C ILE A 28 5.21 -13.29 1.31
N PHE A 29 4.87 -14.59 1.24
CA PHE A 29 4.37 -15.33 2.38
C PHE A 29 5.39 -15.36 3.53
N GLY A 30 4.92 -15.29 4.77
CA GLY A 30 5.75 -15.17 5.96
C GLY A 30 6.31 -13.77 6.22
N VAL A 31 6.05 -12.80 5.35
CA VAL A 31 6.41 -11.39 5.58
C VAL A 31 5.19 -10.62 6.11
N ASN A 32 5.38 -9.89 7.20
CA ASN A 32 4.37 -8.97 7.72
C ASN A 32 4.58 -7.59 7.12
N TYR A 33 3.65 -7.16 6.28
CA TYR A 33 3.66 -5.84 5.66
C TYR A 33 2.92 -4.86 6.57
N VAL A 34 3.61 -3.84 7.06
CA VAL A 34 3.03 -2.80 7.93
C VAL A 34 3.05 -1.47 7.20
N PHE A 35 1.88 -1.00 6.77
CA PHE A 35 1.70 0.28 6.12
C PHE A 35 1.48 1.38 7.15
N THR A 36 2.31 2.42 7.09
CA THR A 36 2.19 3.65 7.90
C THR A 36 1.27 4.69 7.25
N SER A 37 1.12 4.61 5.93
CA SER A 37 0.06 5.27 5.18
C SER A 37 -0.50 4.30 4.13
N VAL A 38 -1.77 4.46 3.81
CA VAL A 38 -2.39 3.83 2.64
C VAL A 38 -2.85 4.97 1.74
N ASP A 39 -2.26 5.04 0.55
CA ASP A 39 -2.49 6.12 -0.42
C ASP A 39 -3.51 5.69 -1.49
N ALA A 40 -3.51 4.40 -1.86
CA ALA A 40 -4.52 3.82 -2.73
C ALA A 40 -4.82 2.36 -2.34
N TYR A 41 -6.05 1.94 -2.61
CA TYR A 41 -6.52 0.59 -2.38
C TYR A 41 -7.38 0.14 -3.56
N THR A 42 -7.10 -1.03 -4.13
CA THR A 42 -7.87 -1.61 -5.24
C THR A 42 -8.15 -3.09 -4.95
N ALA A 43 -9.42 -3.47 -4.97
CA ALA A 43 -9.83 -4.88 -4.86
C ALA A 43 -10.12 -5.47 -6.25
N GLY A 44 -9.71 -6.72 -6.45
CA GLY A 44 -9.98 -7.52 -7.65
C GLY A 44 -10.48 -8.92 -7.27
N TYR A 45 -10.81 -9.74 -8.27
CA TYR A 45 -11.23 -11.11 -7.99
C TYR A 45 -10.07 -11.90 -7.38
N GLY A 46 -10.23 -12.34 -6.13
CA GLY A 46 -9.25 -13.16 -5.41
C GLY A 46 -7.93 -12.45 -5.08
N HIS A 47 -7.88 -11.12 -5.11
CA HIS A 47 -6.71 -10.35 -4.69
C HIS A 47 -7.07 -8.90 -4.37
N PHE A 48 -6.17 -8.20 -3.71
CA PHE A 48 -6.23 -6.75 -3.61
C PHE A 48 -4.84 -6.15 -3.68
N VAL A 49 -4.77 -4.85 -3.98
CA VAL A 49 -3.54 -4.09 -4.14
C VAL A 49 -3.59 -2.89 -3.20
N VAL A 50 -2.52 -2.70 -2.44
CA VAL A 50 -2.33 -1.56 -1.55
C VAL A 50 -1.15 -0.74 -2.05
N THR A 51 -1.38 0.54 -2.27
CA THR A 51 -0.30 1.52 -2.45
C THR A 51 -0.13 2.30 -1.16
N GLY A 52 1.09 2.38 -0.63
CA GLY A 52 1.35 3.12 0.59
C GLY A 52 2.77 2.98 1.11
N VAL A 53 3.10 3.72 2.17
CA VAL A 53 4.43 3.70 2.78
C VAL A 53 4.55 2.57 3.79
N VAL A 54 5.44 1.61 3.54
CA VAL A 54 5.74 0.52 4.46
C VAL A 54 6.65 1.02 5.60
N ALA A 55 6.46 0.53 6.81
CA ALA A 55 7.23 0.92 7.98
C ALA A 55 8.73 0.68 7.77
N GLY A 56 9.54 1.70 8.06
CA GLY A 56 10.98 1.68 7.82
C GLY A 56 11.39 2.13 6.42
N GLU A 57 10.43 2.38 5.52
CA GLU A 57 10.67 2.88 4.18
C GLU A 57 10.25 4.35 4.04
N SER A 58 10.86 5.08 3.09
CA SER A 58 10.53 6.48 2.80
C SER A 58 9.75 6.66 1.50
N THR A 59 9.64 5.61 0.68
CA THR A 59 8.96 5.62 -0.61
C THR A 59 7.74 4.71 -0.57
N PRO A 60 6.60 5.10 -1.13
CA PRO A 60 5.45 4.21 -1.26
C PRO A 60 5.76 2.98 -2.13
N ARG A 61 5.18 1.85 -1.74
CA ARG A 61 5.19 0.58 -2.47
C ARG A 61 3.81 0.24 -2.99
N VAL A 62 3.73 -0.57 -4.04
CA VAL A 62 2.49 -1.04 -4.65
C VAL A 62 2.45 -2.56 -4.52
N ILE A 63 1.75 -3.08 -3.51
CA ILE A 63 1.83 -4.50 -3.15
C ILE A 63 0.51 -5.20 -3.44
N ARG A 64 0.59 -6.30 -4.19
CA ARG A 64 -0.52 -7.21 -4.47
C ARG A 64 -0.55 -8.32 -3.42
N PHE A 65 -1.69 -8.46 -2.74
CA PHE A 65 -1.97 -9.54 -1.81
C PHE A 65 -2.92 -10.53 -2.46
N SER A 66 -2.48 -11.77 -2.58
CA SER A 66 -3.29 -12.83 -3.19
C SER A 66 -4.25 -13.45 -2.18
N GLY A 67 -5.51 -13.56 -2.55
CA GLY A 67 -6.56 -14.20 -1.76
C GLY A 67 -6.78 -15.68 -2.12
N TYR A 68 -5.72 -16.44 -2.42
CA TYR A 68 -5.83 -17.85 -2.74
C TYR A 68 -6.58 -18.59 -1.61
N GLY A 69 -7.73 -19.20 -1.94
CA GLY A 69 -8.54 -19.96 -0.99
C GLY A 69 -9.39 -19.15 -0.01
N LEU A 70 -9.40 -17.81 -0.11
CA LEU A 70 -10.26 -16.99 0.73
C LEU A 70 -11.72 -17.11 0.30
N SER A 71 -12.60 -17.37 1.26
CA SER A 71 -13.98 -16.97 1.09
C SER A 71 -13.99 -15.45 0.88
N LEU A 72 -14.83 -14.94 -0.03
CA LEU A 72 -14.92 -13.49 -0.32
C LEU A 72 -15.02 -12.65 0.98
N GLN A 73 -15.58 -13.22 2.05
CA GLN A 73 -15.77 -12.59 3.35
C GLN A 73 -14.48 -12.30 4.14
N ASP A 74 -13.39 -13.04 3.91
CA ASP A 74 -12.13 -12.82 4.64
C ASP A 74 -11.28 -11.72 4.01
N ALA A 75 -11.31 -11.64 2.67
CA ALA A 75 -10.79 -10.48 1.94
C ALA A 75 -11.53 -9.20 2.39
N ASP A 76 -12.86 -9.25 2.51
CA ASP A 76 -13.69 -8.10 2.93
C ASP A 76 -13.24 -7.47 4.28
N ARG A 77 -12.65 -8.24 5.21
CA ARG A 77 -12.18 -7.68 6.49
C ARG A 77 -10.91 -6.85 6.33
N CYS A 78 -9.94 -7.34 5.57
CA CYS A 78 -8.70 -6.64 5.28
C CYS A 78 -9.00 -5.35 4.48
N ASP A 79 -9.96 -5.42 3.56
CA ASP A 79 -10.43 -4.29 2.75
C ASP A 79 -10.93 -3.15 3.64
N ARG A 80 -11.78 -3.46 4.62
CA ARG A 80 -12.30 -2.45 5.56
C ARG A 80 -11.19 -1.78 6.35
N PHE A 81 -10.17 -2.51 6.79
CA PHE A 81 -9.06 -1.92 7.53
C PHE A 81 -8.19 -1.04 6.65
N ALA A 82 -7.86 -1.48 5.44
CA ALA A 82 -7.10 -0.69 4.49
C ALA A 82 -7.84 0.60 4.09
N LEU A 83 -9.16 0.51 3.83
CA LEU A 83 -9.98 1.69 3.54
C LEU A 83 -10.04 2.67 4.72
N ILE A 84 -10.16 2.17 5.96
CA ILE A 84 -10.13 3.05 7.14
C ILE A 84 -8.79 3.76 7.26
N ALA A 85 -7.67 3.04 7.09
CA ALA A 85 -6.33 3.62 7.12
C ALA A 85 -6.16 4.70 6.03
N MET A 86 -6.72 4.47 4.83
CA MET A 86 -6.69 5.41 3.71
C MET A 86 -7.46 6.70 4.00
N THR A 87 -8.62 6.62 4.66
CA THR A 87 -9.41 7.84 4.99
C THR A 87 -8.77 8.75 6.04
N ARG A 88 -7.79 8.24 6.79
CA ARG A 88 -7.14 8.96 7.89
C ARG A 88 -5.62 8.69 7.90
N PRO A 89 -4.86 9.22 6.92
CA PRO A 89 -3.42 8.99 6.84
C PRO A 89 -2.71 9.39 8.14
N GLY A 90 -1.79 8.54 8.60
CA GLY A 90 -1.00 8.77 9.82
C GLY A 90 -1.73 8.55 11.15
N ARG A 91 -3.05 8.32 11.15
CA ARG A 91 -3.81 7.96 12.37
C ARG A 91 -3.81 6.46 12.66
N TYR A 92 -3.66 5.65 11.62
CA TYR A 92 -3.70 4.21 11.72
C TYR A 92 -2.58 3.58 10.91
N GLN A 93 -2.04 2.49 11.43
CA GLN A 93 -1.23 1.54 10.68
C GLN A 93 -2.10 0.35 10.26
N PHE A 94 -1.99 -0.04 9.00
CA PHE A 94 -2.60 -1.25 8.47
C PHE A 94 -1.51 -2.31 8.31
N SER A 95 -1.69 -3.49 8.91
CA SER A 95 -0.78 -4.61 8.70
C SER A 95 -1.47 -5.79 8.03
N TYR A 96 -0.72 -6.48 7.17
CA TYR A 96 -1.11 -7.73 6.53
C TYR A 96 -0.03 -8.79 6.73
N PHE A 97 -0.43 -9.96 7.19
CA PHE A 97 0.44 -11.13 7.31
C PHE A 97 -0.28 -12.39 6.83
N GLN A 98 0.41 -13.19 6.02
CA GLN A 98 -0.05 -14.51 5.62
C GLN A 98 1.14 -15.47 5.66
N GLU A 99 1.06 -16.55 6.45
CA GLU A 99 2.20 -17.45 6.66
C GLU A 99 2.49 -18.33 5.43
N ALA A 100 1.46 -18.84 4.75
CA ALA A 100 1.60 -19.70 3.57
C ALA A 100 0.43 -19.54 2.57
N PRO A 101 0.56 -20.03 1.33
CA PRO A 101 -0.54 -20.09 0.38
C PRO A 101 -1.76 -20.83 0.97
N ASN A 102 -2.97 -20.33 0.71
CA ASN A 102 -4.25 -20.89 1.19
C ASN A 102 -4.49 -20.85 2.71
N GLN A 103 -3.63 -20.18 3.48
CA GLN A 103 -3.93 -19.87 4.88
C GLN A 103 -4.68 -18.54 5.00
N TYR A 104 -5.47 -18.41 6.06
CA TYR A 104 -6.18 -17.15 6.34
C TYR A 104 -5.17 -16.05 6.71
N PRO A 105 -5.22 -14.89 6.04
CA PRO A 105 -4.39 -13.77 6.40
C PRO A 105 -4.85 -13.17 7.73
N THR A 106 -3.90 -12.61 8.46
CA THR A 106 -4.16 -11.75 9.61
C THR A 106 -4.01 -10.30 9.18
N CYS A 107 -5.08 -9.53 9.36
CA CYS A 107 -5.11 -8.10 9.11
C CYS A 107 -5.34 -7.35 10.41
N THR A 108 -4.50 -6.35 10.70
CA THR A 108 -4.60 -5.55 11.92
C THR A 108 -4.67 -4.08 11.57
N LEU A 109 -5.53 -3.35 12.27
CA LEU A 109 -5.56 -1.89 12.24
C LEU A 109 -5.14 -1.35 13.60
N THR A 110 -3.95 -0.78 13.67
CA THR A 110 -3.38 -0.23 14.90
C THR A 110 -3.55 1.29 14.90
N ARG A 111 -3.98 1.86 16.02
CA ARG A 111 -4.03 3.32 16.19
C ARG A 111 -2.63 3.84 16.53
N MET A 112 -2.22 4.91 15.85
CA MET A 112 -0.97 5.65 16.10
C MET A 112 -1.20 6.88 16.96
#